data_AF-A0A661FPM1-F1
#
_entry.id   AF-A0A661FPM1-F1
#
_cell.length_a   1.000
_cell.length_b   1.000
_cell.length_c   1.000
_cell.angle_alpha   90.00
_cell.angle_beta   90.00
_cell.angle_gamma   90.00
#
_symmetry.space_group_name_H-M   'P 1'
#
loop_
_entity.id
_entity.type
_entity.pdbx_description
1 polymer ?
#
loop_
_entity_poly.entity_id
_entity_poly.type
_entity_poly.pdbx_seq_one_letter_code
_entity_poly.pdbx_strand_id
1 'polypeptide(L)'
;MIKAQGYRAEALDRFRHFQRLSYEILDSTAQNLRVGNSETEATRMLRKAFHLAGAHNYFHVPVALFGERSAYPGEFGAFEALPTERVLKEGDTFILDAAPIFDGYTVDTSCAYNFSDDDVFRK
;
A
#
# COMPACT_ATOMS: atom_id res chain seq x y z
N MET A 1 -21.40 -25.85 2.51
CA MET A 1 -20.35 -24.94 3.02
C MET A 1 -19.21 -24.94 2.01
N ILE A 2 -19.03 -23.84 1.28
CA ILE A 2 -17.87 -23.68 0.39
C ILE A 2 -16.69 -23.33 1.29
N LYS A 3 -15.66 -24.19 1.33
CA LYS A 3 -14.41 -23.93 2.06
C LYS A 3 -13.40 -23.32 1.09
N ALA A 4 -12.48 -22.49 1.58
CA ALA A 4 -11.31 -22.02 0.83
C ALA A 4 -10.32 -23.19 0.59
N GLN A 5 -10.72 -24.17 -0.22
CA GLN A 5 -10.02 -25.41 -0.50
C GLN A 5 -10.12 -25.73 -2.00
N GLY A 6 -9.17 -26.52 -2.53
CA GLY A 6 -9.20 -26.95 -3.93
C GLY A 6 -8.61 -25.96 -4.94
N TYR A 7 -7.86 -24.96 -4.49
CA TYR A 7 -7.07 -24.12 -5.40
C TYR A 7 -5.95 -24.95 -6.04
N ARG A 8 -5.81 -24.82 -7.36
CA ARG A 8 -4.70 -25.46 -8.09
C ARG A 8 -3.37 -24.82 -7.67
N ALA A 9 -2.29 -25.60 -7.66
CA ALA A 9 -0.97 -25.13 -7.23
C ALA A 9 -0.52 -23.92 -8.06
N GLU A 10 -0.79 -23.92 -9.36
CA GLU A 10 -0.45 -22.83 -10.27
C GLU A 10 -1.18 -21.54 -9.91
N ALA A 11 -2.45 -21.63 -9.49
CA ALA A 11 -3.21 -20.45 -9.07
C ALA A 11 -2.64 -19.86 -7.77
N LEU A 12 -2.19 -20.70 -6.83
CA LEU A 12 -1.53 -20.24 -5.61
C LEU A 12 -0.17 -19.60 -5.92
N ASP A 13 0.59 -20.14 -6.87
CA ASP A 13 1.87 -19.55 -7.28
C ASP A 13 1.69 -18.20 -7.97
N ARG A 14 0.66 -18.06 -8.82
CA ARG A 14 0.29 -16.77 -9.39
C ARG A 14 -0.15 -15.76 -8.34
N PHE A 15 -0.96 -16.18 -7.37
CA PHE A 15 -1.35 -15.32 -6.25
C PHE A 15 -0.14 -14.83 -5.44
N ARG A 16 0.80 -15.73 -5.10
CA ARG A 16 2.04 -15.37 -4.40
C ARG A 16 2.91 -14.41 -5.21
N HIS A 17 3.02 -14.65 -6.52
CA HIS A 17 3.73 -13.75 -7.42
C HIS A 17 3.13 -12.34 -7.40
N PHE A 18 1.81 -12.21 -7.53
CA PHE A 18 1.15 -10.90 -7.48
C PHE A 18 1.21 -10.25 -6.10
N GLN A 19 1.20 -11.03 -5.02
CA GLN A 19 1.40 -10.46 -3.69
C GLN A 19 2.79 -9.84 -3.53
N ARG A 20 3.82 -10.55 -4.02
CA ARG A 20 5.18 -10.04 -4.03
C ARG A 20 5.30 -8.78 -4.91
N LEU A 21 4.69 -8.78 -6.09
CA LEU A 21 4.70 -7.61 -6.98
C LEU A 21 4.02 -6.39 -6.33
N SER A 22 2.90 -6.60 -5.63
CA SER A 22 2.21 -5.54 -4.91
C SER A 22 3.10 -4.94 -3.81
N TYR A 23 3.72 -5.80 -3.00
CA TYR A 23 4.72 -5.39 -2.01
C TYR A 23 5.87 -4.58 -2.63
N GLU A 24 6.47 -5.07 -3.72
CA GLU A 24 7.59 -4.39 -4.40
C GLU A 24 7.19 -2.99 -4.93
N ILE A 25 5.94 -2.82 -5.38
CA ILE A 25 5.40 -1.52 -5.80
C ILE A 25 5.23 -0.57 -4.61
N LEU A 26 4.70 -1.05 -3.48
CA LEU A 26 4.58 -0.24 -2.26
C LEU A 26 5.96 0.20 -1.77
N ASP A 27 6.91 -0.74 -1.71
CA ASP A 27 8.25 -0.49 -1.20
C ASP A 27 9.04 0.49 -2.08
N SER A 28 9.01 0.27 -3.40
CA SER A 28 9.61 1.20 -4.35
C SER A 28 8.99 2.60 -4.25
N THR A 29 7.67 2.69 -4.05
CA THR A 29 7.01 3.98 -3.87
C THR A 29 7.46 4.66 -2.57
N ALA A 30 7.53 3.93 -1.47
CA ALA A 30 8.02 4.44 -0.18
C ALA A 30 9.44 5.00 -0.30
N GLN A 31 10.35 4.31 -1.00
CA GLN A 31 11.73 4.75 -1.24
C GLN A 31 11.81 6.04 -2.10
N ASN A 32 10.78 6.37 -2.86
CA ASN A 32 10.72 7.58 -3.69
C ASN A 32 10.03 8.77 -3.00
N LEU A 33 9.42 8.56 -1.82
CA LEU A 33 8.83 9.65 -1.05
C LEU A 33 9.90 10.59 -0.49
N ARG A 34 9.53 11.85 -0.34
CA ARG A 34 10.37 12.92 0.19
C ARG A 34 9.57 13.74 1.20
N VAL A 35 10.27 14.41 2.12
CA VAL A 35 9.65 15.45 2.96
C VAL A 35 8.88 16.41 2.06
N GLY A 36 7.63 16.70 2.45
CA GLY A 36 6.75 17.58 1.70
C GLY A 36 5.82 16.88 0.72
N ASN A 37 6.02 15.59 0.38
CA ASN A 37 5.04 14.87 -0.44
C ASN A 37 3.71 14.72 0.31
N SER A 38 2.58 14.90 -0.38
CA SER A 38 1.26 14.69 0.22
C SER A 38 0.77 13.25 0.10
N GLU A 39 -0.20 12.84 0.93
CA GLU A 39 -0.88 11.54 0.80
C GLU A 39 -1.51 11.40 -0.61
N THR A 40 -2.07 12.49 -1.15
CA THR A 40 -2.58 12.54 -2.54
C THR A 40 -1.49 12.26 -3.57
N GLU A 41 -0.27 12.78 -3.39
CA GLU A 41 0.85 12.50 -4.28
C GLU A 41 1.33 11.05 -4.19
N ALA A 42 1.47 10.52 -2.97
CA ALA A 42 1.87 9.13 -2.74
C ALA A 42 0.87 8.15 -3.37
N THR A 43 -0.43 8.35 -3.16
CA THR A 43 -1.48 7.52 -3.78
C THR A 43 -1.51 7.64 -5.30
N ARG A 44 -1.18 8.80 -5.86
CA ARG A 44 -1.03 8.98 -7.32
C ARG A 44 0.17 8.20 -7.87
N MET A 45 1.30 8.18 -7.15
CA MET A 45 2.48 7.38 -7.50
C MET A 45 2.14 5.90 -7.50
N LEU A 46 1.48 5.41 -6.43
CA LEU A 46 0.99 4.03 -6.33
C LEU A 46 0.08 3.67 -7.50
N ARG A 47 -0.96 4.48 -7.75
CA ARG A 47 -1.92 4.20 -8.82
C ARG A 47 -1.25 4.12 -10.19
N LYS A 48 -0.26 4.99 -10.46
CA LYS A 48 0.53 4.95 -11.69
C LYS A 48 1.38 3.68 -11.77
N ALA A 49 2.07 3.31 -10.69
CA ALA A 49 2.92 2.13 -10.64
C ALA A 49 2.11 0.84 -10.83
N PHE A 50 0.98 0.69 -10.13
CA PHE A 50 0.05 -0.42 -10.30
C PHE A 50 -0.50 -0.50 -11.72
N HIS A 51 -0.89 0.64 -12.30
CA HIS A 51 -1.38 0.68 -13.68
C HIS A 51 -0.31 0.19 -14.67
N LEU A 52 0.94 0.62 -14.53
CA LEU A 52 2.06 0.17 -15.36
C LEU A 52 2.38 -1.32 -15.16
N ALA A 53 2.13 -1.86 -13.97
CA ALA A 53 2.28 -3.27 -13.64
C ALA A 53 1.09 -4.15 -14.08
N GLY A 54 0.06 -3.56 -14.71
CA GLY A 54 -1.09 -4.28 -15.25
C GLY A 54 -2.30 -4.40 -14.31
N ALA A 55 -2.30 -3.71 -13.15
CA ALA A 55 -3.47 -3.60 -12.29
C ALA A 55 -4.32 -2.37 -12.68
N HIS A 56 -5.49 -2.62 -13.26
CA HIS A 56 -6.43 -1.57 -13.69
C HIS A 56 -7.67 -1.47 -12.81
N ASN A 57 -7.91 -2.47 -11.96
CA ASN A 57 -9.03 -2.52 -11.03
C ASN A 57 -8.53 -2.76 -9.61
N TYR A 58 -9.37 -2.44 -8.64
CA TYR A 58 -9.02 -2.47 -7.22
C TYR A 58 -10.18 -3.04 -6.41
N PHE A 59 -9.87 -3.83 -5.38
CA PHE A 59 -10.81 -4.16 -4.33
C PHE A 59 -11.00 -2.95 -3.39
N HIS A 60 -9.90 -2.28 -3.04
CA HIS A 60 -9.90 -0.89 -2.61
C HIS A 60 -8.71 -0.16 -3.24
N VAL A 61 -8.90 1.13 -3.50
CA VAL A 61 -7.89 1.99 -4.13
C VAL A 61 -6.66 2.16 -3.23
N PRO A 62 -5.51 2.57 -3.79
CA PRO A 62 -4.33 2.88 -2.98
C PRO A 62 -4.62 3.98 -1.96
N VAL A 63 -4.10 3.80 -0.76
CA VAL A 63 -4.21 4.70 0.39
C VAL A 63 -2.80 5.00 0.93
N ALA A 64 -2.60 6.23 1.39
CA ALA A 64 -1.43 6.65 2.12
C ALA A 64 -1.87 7.39 3.39
N LEU A 65 -1.33 6.99 4.54
CA LEU A 65 -1.67 7.56 5.85
C LEU A 65 -0.39 8.01 6.55
N PHE A 66 -0.23 9.31 6.77
CA PHE A 66 0.99 9.89 7.32
C PHE A 66 0.83 10.31 8.78
N GLY A 67 1.88 10.18 9.59
CA GLY A 67 1.93 10.58 10.99
C GLY A 67 0.75 10.04 11.80
N GLU A 68 0.04 10.91 12.52
CA GLU A 68 -1.10 10.49 13.37
C GLU A 68 -2.18 9.70 12.62
N ARG A 69 -2.37 9.93 11.31
CA ARG A 69 -3.35 9.17 10.51
C ARG A 69 -2.96 7.70 10.35
N SER A 70 -1.68 7.37 10.45
CA SER A 70 -1.22 5.97 10.43
C SER A 70 -1.58 5.20 11.71
N ALA A 71 -2.09 5.88 12.74
CA ALA A 71 -2.55 5.27 14.00
C ALA A 71 -4.06 5.00 14.04
N TYR A 72 -4.79 5.28 12.94
CA TYR A 72 -6.25 5.13 12.85
C TYR A 72 -7.01 5.80 14.01
N PRO A 73 -6.84 7.12 14.23
CA PRO A 73 -7.36 7.81 15.41
C PRO A 73 -8.90 7.93 15.41
N GLY A 74 -9.52 7.80 16.58
CA GLY A 74 -10.94 8.08 16.79
C GLY A 74 -11.88 7.13 16.02
N GLU A 75 -12.96 7.68 15.46
CA GLU A 75 -13.83 6.98 14.52
C GLU A 75 -13.16 6.97 13.13
N PHE A 76 -12.23 6.03 12.92
CA PHE A 76 -11.51 5.92 11.66
C PHE A 76 -12.16 4.89 10.73
N GLY A 77 -12.85 5.36 9.69
CA GLY A 77 -13.56 4.55 8.72
C GLY A 77 -13.00 4.68 7.30
N ALA A 78 -13.79 4.21 6.34
CA ALA A 78 -13.41 4.16 4.93
C ALA A 78 -13.19 5.55 4.32
N PHE A 79 -13.93 6.58 4.77
CA PHE A 79 -13.77 7.94 4.27
C PHE A 79 -12.53 8.62 4.87
N GLU A 80 -12.22 8.33 6.13
CA GLU A 80 -11.05 8.85 6.83
C GLU A 80 -9.76 8.27 6.25
N ALA A 81 -9.83 7.07 5.68
CA ALA A 81 -8.73 6.43 4.95
C ALA A 81 -8.43 7.06 3.58
N LEU A 82 -9.30 7.92 3.03
CA LEU A 82 -9.00 8.58 1.76
C LEU A 82 -7.81 9.54 1.90
N PRO A 83 -6.95 9.65 0.86
CA PRO A 83 -5.78 10.52 0.93
C PRO A 83 -6.17 11.98 1.08
N THR A 84 -5.38 12.71 1.87
CA THR A 84 -5.54 14.14 2.11
C THR A 84 -4.33 14.93 1.62
N GLU A 85 -4.37 16.27 1.75
CA GLU A 85 -3.21 17.12 1.49
C GLU A 85 -2.21 17.15 2.67
N ARG A 86 -2.34 16.24 3.65
CA ARG A 86 -1.33 16.07 4.68
C ARG A 86 0.00 15.69 4.03
N VAL A 87 1.05 16.46 4.37
CA VAL A 87 2.40 16.25 3.88
C VAL A 87 3.23 15.38 4.83
N LEU A 88 4.11 14.56 4.25
CA LEU A 88 5.08 13.74 4.95
C LEU A 88 6.16 14.63 5.58
N LYS A 89 6.47 14.38 6.85
CA LYS A 89 7.52 15.09 7.60
C LYS A 89 8.61 14.12 8.05
N GLU A 90 9.79 14.66 8.30
CA GLU A 90 10.85 13.92 8.99
C GLU A 90 10.34 13.44 10.36
N GLY A 91 10.60 12.19 10.69
CA GLY A 91 10.13 11.49 11.89
C GLY A 91 8.73 10.89 11.77
N ASP A 92 7.95 11.18 10.71
CA ASP A 92 6.61 10.60 10.54
C ASP A 92 6.71 9.08 10.33
N THR A 93 5.88 8.32 11.03
CA THR A 93 5.49 6.98 10.59
C THR A 93 4.45 7.11 9.49
N PHE A 94 4.47 6.22 8.50
CA PHE A 94 3.46 6.19 7.46
C PHE A 94 3.08 4.77 7.04
N ILE A 95 1.88 4.64 6.49
CA ILE A 95 1.38 3.41 5.88
C ILE A 95 1.09 3.67 4.41
N LEU A 96 1.53 2.75 3.54
CA LEU A 96 1.05 2.61 2.17
C LEU A 96 0.26 1.31 2.06
N ASP A 97 -0.94 1.39 1.50
CA ASP A 97 -1.88 0.27 1.45
C ASP A 97 -2.60 0.23 0.11
N ALA A 98 -2.73 -0.95 -0.49
CA ALA A 98 -3.50 -1.14 -1.71
C ALA A 98 -3.97 -2.59 -1.88
N ALA A 99 -5.18 -2.74 -2.44
CA ALA A 99 -5.68 -4.03 -2.87
C ALA A 99 -5.93 -4.08 -4.39
N PRO A 100 -4.89 -4.14 -5.22
CA PRO A 100 -5.01 -4.23 -6.68
C PRO A 100 -5.52 -5.60 -7.14
N ILE A 101 -6.10 -5.63 -8.34
CA ILE A 101 -6.52 -6.86 -9.02
C ILE A 101 -5.65 -7.07 -10.27
N PHE A 102 -4.81 -8.11 -10.25
CA PHE A 102 -3.94 -8.50 -11.37
C PHE A 102 -4.48 -9.76 -12.04
N ASP A 103 -4.86 -9.69 -13.32
CA ASP A 103 -5.36 -10.84 -14.09
C ASP A 103 -6.41 -11.70 -13.33
N GLY A 104 -7.34 -11.03 -12.63
CA GLY A 104 -8.38 -11.67 -11.82
C GLY A 104 -7.95 -12.11 -10.41
N TYR A 105 -6.69 -11.94 -10.02
CA TYR A 105 -6.19 -12.19 -8.67
C TYR A 105 -6.21 -10.89 -7.85
N THR A 106 -7.10 -10.83 -6.86
CA THR A 106 -7.07 -9.79 -5.84
C THR A 106 -5.96 -10.08 -4.85
N VAL A 107 -5.08 -9.12 -4.66
CA VAL A 107 -4.07 -9.12 -3.60
C VAL A 107 -4.30 -7.89 -2.72
N ASP A 108 -3.97 -7.99 -1.45
CA ASP A 108 -4.19 -6.94 -0.45
C ASP A 108 -2.90 -6.83 0.37
N THR A 109 -2.22 -5.69 0.27
CA THR A 109 -0.88 -5.48 0.82
C THR A 109 -0.82 -4.12 1.50
N SER A 110 -0.30 -4.11 2.71
CA SER A 110 -0.07 -2.90 3.50
C SER A 110 1.35 -2.93 4.06
N CYS A 111 2.05 -1.80 4.00
CA CYS A 111 3.41 -1.65 4.50
C CYS A 111 3.52 -0.38 5.35
N ALA A 112 4.09 -0.53 6.55
CA ALA A 112 4.35 0.56 7.47
C ALA A 112 5.84 0.88 7.51
N TYR A 113 6.16 2.16 7.52
CA TYR A 113 7.52 2.69 7.45
C TYR A 113 7.68 3.83 8.46
N ASN A 114 8.93 4.12 8.83
CA ASN A 114 9.28 5.34 9.53
C ASN A 114 10.16 6.20 8.63
N PHE A 115 9.80 7.48 8.48
CA PHE A 115 10.51 8.44 7.64
C PHE A 115 11.52 9.22 8.48
N SER A 116 12.56 8.55 8.98
CA SER A 116 13.69 9.16 9.68
C SER A 116 15.01 8.64 9.12
N ASP A 117 16.07 9.43 9.29
CA ASP A 117 17.45 9.01 9.01
C ASP A 117 17.98 8.02 10.07
N ASP A 118 17.17 7.68 11.08
CA ASP A 118 17.60 6.86 12.20
C ASP A 118 17.71 5.38 11.81
N ASP A 119 18.93 4.85 11.91
CA ASP A 119 19.34 3.45 11.74
C ASP A 119 18.71 2.48 12.78
N VAL A 120 17.66 2.92 13.49
CA VAL A 120 17.05 2.25 14.66
C VAL A 120 16.45 0.87 14.32
N PHE A 121 16.14 0.61 13.06
CA PHE A 121 15.61 -0.67 12.58
C PHE A 121 16.64 -1.58 11.90
N ARG A 122 17.90 -1.16 11.76
CA ARG A 122 19.00 -2.07 11.38
C ARG A 122 19.55 -2.76 12.64
N LYS A 123 18.87 -3.81 13.11
CA LYS A 123 19.43 -4.77 14.06
C LYS A 123 19.53 -6.15 13.43
#